data_AF-A0A2S6MWZ7-F1
#
_entry.id   AF-A0A2S6MWZ7-F1
#
_cell.length_a   1.000
_cell.length_b   1.000
_cell.length_c   1.000
_cell.angle_alpha   90.00
_cell.angle_beta   90.00
_cell.angle_gamma   90.00
#
_symmetry.space_group_name_H-M   'P 1'
#
loop_
_entity.id
_entity.type
_entity.pdbx_description
1 polymer ?
#
loop_
_entity_poly.entity_id
_entity_poly.type
_entity_poly.pdbx_seq_one_letter_code
_entity_poly.pdbx_strand_id
1 'polypeptide(L)'
;MYDDLSNCQTIVLYDQHEPVASVRTCFLASGSPQRSPAMDTYPEQVTALLRQQTPTGIGGRGIETTRLVRSPAAENNQGLVFLLYRLAGYVGMMAHTQILLACVRQNHVSFYRRLGYTPATEARSYPGLNCPMLLMSCTRQRYDEIRGAFPLIDPYAGATETLDGFLSGETIPVSLLRS
;
A
#
# COMPACT_ATOMS: atom_id res chain seq x y z
N MET A 1 -7.85 -14.29 6.73
CA MET A 1 -8.53 -14.74 5.50
C MET A 1 -7.71 -14.43 4.25
N TYR A 2 -7.12 -13.23 4.12
CA TYR A 2 -6.26 -12.92 2.95
C TYR A 2 -4.76 -13.11 3.23
N ASP A 3 -4.36 -13.26 4.49
CA ASP A 3 -2.94 -13.31 4.89
C ASP A 3 -2.21 -14.53 4.34
N ASP A 4 -2.93 -15.62 4.08
CA ASP A 4 -2.38 -16.88 3.56
C ASP A 4 -2.37 -16.95 2.02
N LEU A 5 -2.84 -15.90 1.32
CA LEU A 5 -2.85 -15.88 -0.14
C LEU A 5 -1.44 -15.63 -0.69
N SER A 6 -1.06 -16.35 -1.75
CA SER A 6 0.27 -16.25 -2.36
C SER A 6 0.59 -14.89 -2.98
N ASN A 7 -0.43 -14.06 -3.24
CA ASN A 7 -0.26 -12.69 -3.72
C ASN A 7 -0.23 -11.66 -2.59
N CYS A 8 -0.32 -12.09 -1.33
CA CYS A 8 -0.33 -11.21 -0.17
C CYS A 8 0.99 -11.30 0.59
N GLN A 9 1.48 -10.15 1.04
CA GLN A 9 2.64 -10.04 1.91
C GLN A 9 2.30 -9.09 3.05
N THR A 10 2.75 -9.42 4.26
CA THR A 10 2.57 -8.56 5.43
C THR A 10 3.93 -8.06 5.89
N ILE A 11 4.04 -6.74 5.98
CA ILE A 11 5.20 -6.04 6.51
C ILE A 11 4.88 -5.72 7.97
N VAL A 12 5.79 -6.05 8.87
CA VAL A 12 5.66 -5.77 10.31
C VAL A 12 6.88 -4.99 10.76
N LEU A 13 6.63 -3.89 11.48
CA LEU A 13 7.67 -3.12 12.14
C LEU A 13 7.76 -3.55 13.59
N TYR A 14 8.99 -3.76 14.05
CA TYR A 14 9.29 -4.14 15.42
C TYR A 14 10.09 -3.04 16.12
N ASP A 15 9.80 -2.81 17.40
CA ASP A 15 10.63 -2.03 18.32
C ASP A 15 11.00 -2.93 19.50
N GLN A 16 12.29 -3.17 19.73
CA GLN A 16 12.78 -4.10 20.77
C GLN A 16 12.07 -5.48 20.76
N HIS A 17 11.87 -6.05 19.56
CA HIS A 17 11.14 -7.32 19.31
C HIS A 17 9.62 -7.29 19.50
N GLU A 18 9.03 -6.15 19.88
CA GLU A 18 7.58 -5.98 19.97
C GLU A 18 7.01 -5.42 18.65
N PRO A 19 5.95 -6.03 18.08
CA PRO A 19 5.33 -5.52 16.87
C PRO A 19 4.60 -4.19 17.14
N VAL A 20 5.07 -3.11 16.51
CA VAL A 20 4.54 -1.76 16.72
C VAL A 20 3.64 -1.26 15.59
N ALA A 21 3.76 -1.81 14.39
CA ALA A 21 2.93 -1.43 13.26
C ALA A 21 2.96 -2.50 12.16
N SER A 22 1.95 -2.53 11.29
CA SER A 22 1.95 -3.42 10.14
C SER A 22 1.18 -2.86 8.96
N VAL A 23 1.48 -3.40 7.78
CA VAL A 23 0.72 -3.17 6.55
C VAL A 23 0.73 -4.45 5.71
N ARG A 24 -0.37 -4.71 5.01
CA ARG A 24 -0.47 -5.82 4.07
C ARG A 24 -0.56 -5.30 2.65
N THR A 25 0.25 -5.86 1.77
CA THR A 25 0.18 -5.62 0.33
C THR A 25 -0.43 -6.82 -0.38
N CYS A 26 -1.36 -6.59 -1.30
CA CYS A 26 -1.91 -7.62 -2.18
C CYS A 26 -1.53 -7.28 -3.63
N PHE A 27 -0.72 -8.10 -4.27
CA PHE A 27 -0.40 -7.96 -5.69
C PHE A 27 -1.58 -8.42 -6.54
N LEU A 28 -1.88 -7.68 -7.60
CA LEU A 28 -2.94 -7.97 -8.55
C LEU A 28 -2.42 -7.84 -9.97
N ALA A 29 -2.83 -8.76 -10.83
CA ALA A 29 -2.59 -8.68 -12.26
C ALA A 29 -3.89 -8.77 -13.06
N SER A 30 -4.00 -7.99 -14.14
CA SER A 30 -5.15 -8.05 -15.05
C SER A 30 -5.29 -9.46 -15.64
N GLY A 31 -6.50 -10.02 -15.56
CA GLY A 31 -6.80 -11.38 -16.04
C GLY A 31 -6.36 -12.50 -15.09
N SER A 32 -5.74 -12.18 -13.96
CA SER A 32 -5.36 -13.16 -12.94
C SER A 32 -6.56 -13.51 -12.04
N PRO A 33 -6.69 -14.76 -11.54
CA PRO A 33 -7.71 -15.15 -10.58
C PRO A 33 -7.40 -14.70 -9.13
N GLN A 34 -6.37 -13.87 -8.94
CA GLN A 34 -5.95 -13.38 -7.64
C GLN A 34 -7.07 -12.60 -6.94
N ARG A 35 -7.24 -12.89 -5.65
CA ARG A 35 -8.17 -12.18 -4.78
C ARG A 35 -7.43 -11.13 -3.95
N SER A 36 -8.19 -10.13 -3.54
CA SER A 36 -7.81 -9.17 -2.53
C SER A 36 -9.09 -8.57 -1.94
N PRO A 37 -9.01 -7.90 -0.79
CA PRO A 37 -10.17 -7.19 -0.26
C PRO A 37 -10.81 -6.20 -1.24
N ALA A 38 -10.02 -5.43 -2.01
CA ALA A 38 -10.55 -4.54 -3.04
C ALA A 38 -11.19 -5.31 -4.20
N MET A 39 -10.57 -6.41 -4.67
CA MET A 39 -11.16 -7.24 -5.74
C MET A 39 -12.49 -7.85 -5.33
N ASP A 40 -12.63 -8.30 -4.08
CA ASP A 40 -13.87 -8.87 -3.59
C ASP A 40 -14.97 -7.81 -3.39
N THR A 41 -14.61 -6.55 -3.13
CA THR A 41 -15.56 -5.46 -2.84
C THR A 41 -15.94 -4.65 -4.09
N TYR A 42 -14.99 -4.44 -5.00
CA TYR A 42 -15.10 -3.60 -6.18
C TYR A 42 -14.52 -4.28 -7.44
N PRO A 43 -14.97 -5.51 -7.79
CA PRO A 43 -14.33 -6.31 -8.84
C PRO A 43 -14.30 -5.58 -10.19
N GLU A 44 -15.39 -4.91 -10.56
CA GLU A 44 -15.50 -4.16 -11.81
C GLU A 44 -14.53 -2.99 -11.87
N GLN A 45 -14.48 -2.18 -10.81
CA GLN A 45 -13.62 -0.99 -10.80
C GLN A 45 -12.14 -1.35 -10.70
N VAL A 46 -11.77 -2.36 -9.91
CA VAL A 46 -10.38 -2.83 -9.87
C VAL A 46 -9.98 -3.44 -11.21
N THR A 47 -10.83 -4.24 -11.86
CA THR A 47 -10.57 -4.77 -13.19
C THR A 47 -10.39 -3.66 -14.23
N ALA A 48 -11.25 -2.63 -14.19
CA ALA A 48 -11.15 -1.48 -15.08
C ALA A 48 -9.82 -0.73 -14.89
N LEU A 49 -9.44 -0.45 -13.63
CA LEU A 49 -8.19 0.21 -13.29
C LEU A 49 -6.96 -0.58 -13.75
N LEU A 50 -6.94 -1.90 -13.54
CA LEU A 50 -5.84 -2.75 -13.97
C LEU A 50 -5.70 -2.80 -15.51
N ARG A 51 -6.81 -2.68 -16.25
CA ARG A 51 -6.80 -2.67 -17.72
C ARG A 51 -6.41 -1.32 -18.32
N GLN A 52 -6.28 -0.27 -17.52
CA GLN A 52 -5.85 1.03 -18.04
C GLN A 52 -4.44 0.91 -18.62
N GLN A 53 -4.27 1.39 -19.85
CA GLN A 53 -2.96 1.49 -20.46
C GLN A 53 -2.19 2.63 -19.83
N THR A 54 -0.91 2.41 -19.59
CA THR A 54 0.03 3.43 -19.14
C THR A 54 0.84 3.95 -20.33
N PRO A 55 1.41 5.17 -20.24
CA PRO A 55 2.29 5.72 -21.28
C PRO A 55 3.49 4.83 -21.62
N THR A 56 3.90 3.96 -20.70
CA THR A 56 5.03 3.03 -20.89
C THR A 56 4.65 1.73 -21.60
N GLY A 57 3.36 1.52 -21.90
CA GLY A 57 2.85 0.27 -22.48
C GLY A 57 2.82 -0.92 -21.53
N ILE A 58 3.41 -0.78 -20.34
CA ILE A 58 3.38 -1.78 -19.26
C ILE A 58 2.13 -1.48 -18.43
N GLY A 59 1.01 -2.14 -18.73
CA GLY A 59 -0.24 -2.07 -17.97
C GLY A 59 -0.50 -3.34 -17.15
N GLY A 60 -1.65 -3.44 -16.49
CA GLY A 60 -2.12 -4.73 -15.96
C GLY A 60 -1.54 -5.17 -14.63
N ARG A 61 -0.80 -4.33 -13.89
CA ARG A 61 -0.25 -4.68 -12.57
C ARG A 61 -0.64 -3.65 -11.53
N GLY A 62 -1.15 -4.11 -10.40
CA GLY A 62 -1.49 -3.26 -9.28
C GLY A 62 -1.11 -3.85 -7.93
N ILE A 63 -1.12 -2.99 -6.93
CA ILE A 63 -0.88 -3.37 -5.54
C ILE A 63 -1.90 -2.69 -4.64
N GLU A 64 -2.61 -3.48 -3.85
CA GLU A 64 -3.51 -2.98 -2.82
C GLU A 64 -2.77 -2.91 -1.48
N THR A 65 -2.83 -1.75 -0.82
CA THR A 65 -2.36 -1.58 0.55
C THR A 65 -3.55 -1.65 1.51
N THR A 66 -3.52 -2.61 2.43
CA THR A 66 -4.56 -2.85 3.44
C THR A 66 -3.94 -3.02 4.83
N ARG A 67 -4.78 -3.01 5.88
CA ARG A 67 -4.35 -3.22 7.27
C ARG A 67 -3.17 -2.34 7.67
N LEU A 68 -3.15 -1.09 7.20
CA LEU A 68 -2.19 -0.08 7.62
C LEU A 68 -2.52 0.35 9.05
N VAL A 69 -1.86 -0.26 10.03
CA VAL A 69 -2.22 -0.13 11.45
C VAL A 69 -0.98 0.08 12.31
N ARG A 70 -1.20 0.65 13.50
CA ARG A 70 -0.22 0.80 14.58
C ARG A 70 -0.74 0.11 15.82
N SER A 71 0.16 -0.36 16.67
CA SER A 71 -0.20 -0.84 18.00
C SER A 71 -0.77 0.32 18.84
N PRO A 72 -1.63 0.04 19.82
CA PRO A 72 -2.15 1.08 20.72
C PRO A 72 -1.02 1.83 21.45
N ALA A 73 0.05 1.14 21.83
CA ALA A 73 1.22 1.74 22.47
C ALA A 73 1.95 2.78 21.58
N ALA A 74 1.76 2.70 20.25
CA ALA A 74 2.38 3.59 19.28
C ALA A 74 1.35 4.44 18.49
N GLU A 75 0.14 4.62 19.01
CA GLU A 75 -0.97 5.29 18.29
C GLU A 75 -0.65 6.71 17.81
N ASN A 76 0.19 7.43 18.55
CA ASN A 76 0.57 8.82 18.27
C ASN A 76 1.81 8.93 17.38
N ASN A 77 2.49 7.82 17.09
CA ASN A 77 3.67 7.82 16.23
C ASN A 77 3.24 7.78 14.76
N GLN A 78 3.12 8.95 14.13
CA GLN A 78 2.77 9.05 12.70
C GLN A 78 3.92 8.61 11.79
N GLY A 79 5.17 8.64 12.27
CA GLY A 79 6.33 8.19 11.51
C GLY A 79 6.21 6.73 11.06
N LEU A 80 5.62 5.87 11.90
CA LEU A 80 5.36 4.46 11.57
C LEU A 80 4.44 4.31 10.35
N VAL A 81 3.43 5.18 10.20
CA VAL A 81 2.53 5.15 9.04
C VAL A 81 3.30 5.45 7.76
N PHE A 82 4.12 6.49 7.76
CA PHE A 82 4.93 6.86 6.59
C PHE A 82 5.97 5.79 6.27
N LEU A 83 6.60 5.19 7.28
CA LEU A 83 7.56 4.10 7.07
C LEU A 83 6.89 2.85 6.46
N LEU A 84 5.70 2.47 6.93
CA LEU A 84 4.93 1.38 6.31
C LEU A 84 4.56 1.69 4.86
N TYR A 85 4.13 2.92 4.57
CA TYR A 85 3.88 3.36 3.19
C TYR A 85 5.11 3.27 2.31
N ARG A 86 6.26 3.69 2.84
CA ARG A 86 7.53 3.64 2.15
C ARG A 86 7.88 2.21 1.76
N LEU A 87 7.79 1.27 2.69
CA LEU A 87 8.09 -0.15 2.46
C LEU A 87 7.08 -0.79 1.50
N ALA A 88 5.77 -0.52 1.66
CA ALA A 88 4.75 -1.00 0.72
C ALA A 88 4.95 -0.42 -0.69
N GLY A 89 5.33 0.85 -0.77
CA GLY A 89 5.70 1.52 -2.01
C GLY A 89 6.91 0.87 -2.69
N TYR A 90 7.93 0.49 -1.92
CA TYR A 90 9.08 -0.24 -2.42
C TYR A 90 8.68 -1.59 -3.03
N VAL A 91 7.86 -2.39 -2.33
CA VAL A 91 7.30 -3.64 -2.87
C VAL A 91 6.58 -3.39 -4.20
N GLY A 92 5.75 -2.35 -4.26
CA GLY A 92 5.05 -1.96 -5.49
C GLY A 92 5.99 -1.57 -6.63
N MET A 93 7.09 -0.89 -6.33
CA MET A 93 8.08 -0.47 -7.32
C MET A 93 8.82 -1.67 -7.92
N MET A 94 9.25 -2.60 -7.07
CA MET A 94 9.96 -3.82 -7.47
C MET A 94 9.06 -4.79 -8.24
N ALA A 95 7.77 -4.81 -7.95
CA ALA A 95 6.77 -5.57 -8.72
C ALA A 95 6.37 -4.91 -10.06
N HIS A 96 6.94 -3.74 -10.38
CA HIS A 96 6.58 -2.91 -11.55
C HIS A 96 5.08 -2.59 -11.61
N THR A 97 4.48 -2.34 -10.45
CA THR A 97 3.06 -1.99 -10.36
C THR A 97 2.80 -0.62 -10.99
N GLN A 98 1.62 -0.50 -11.59
CA GLN A 98 1.20 0.63 -12.39
C GLN A 98 0.04 1.38 -11.74
N ILE A 99 -0.72 0.67 -10.91
CA ILE A 99 -1.83 1.21 -10.13
C ILE A 99 -1.66 0.80 -8.68
N LEU A 100 -1.65 1.78 -7.79
CA LEU A 100 -1.73 1.57 -6.34
C LEU A 100 -3.19 1.70 -5.93
N LEU A 101 -3.66 0.79 -5.07
CA LEU A 101 -5.04 0.72 -4.60
C LEU A 101 -5.07 0.78 -3.08
N ALA A 102 -6.11 1.40 -2.54
CA ALA A 102 -6.41 1.35 -1.13
C ALA A 102 -7.90 1.50 -0.89
N CYS A 103 -8.47 0.64 -0.06
CA CYS A 103 -9.83 0.84 0.44
C CYS A 103 -9.74 1.58 1.76
N VAL A 104 -10.39 2.75 1.86
CA VAL A 104 -10.23 3.66 3.01
C VAL A 104 -11.58 4.10 3.55
N ARG A 105 -11.62 4.46 4.83
CA ARG A 105 -12.80 5.12 5.41
C ARG A 105 -12.90 6.56 4.93
N GLN A 106 -14.11 7.12 4.94
CA GLN A 106 -14.37 8.49 4.51
C GLN A 106 -13.47 9.53 5.22
N ASN A 107 -13.22 9.37 6.51
CA ASN A 107 -12.39 10.27 7.31
C ASN A 107 -10.88 10.22 6.94
N HIS A 108 -10.43 9.21 6.18
CA HIS A 108 -9.04 9.08 5.74
C HIS A 108 -8.80 9.55 4.30
N VAL A 109 -9.85 9.90 3.55
CA VAL A 109 -9.74 10.32 2.14
C VAL A 109 -8.79 11.52 1.96
N SER A 110 -8.85 12.51 2.86
CA SER A 110 -7.98 13.70 2.79
C SER A 110 -6.50 13.36 2.96
N PHE A 111 -6.18 12.36 3.78
CA PHE A 111 -4.82 11.86 3.92
C PHE A 111 -4.34 11.18 2.62
N TYR A 112 -5.14 10.28 2.05
CA TYR A 112 -4.77 9.58 0.81
C TYR A 112 -4.68 10.52 -0.40
N ARG A 113 -5.50 11.58 -0.46
CA ARG A 113 -5.36 12.63 -1.50
C ARG A 113 -3.99 13.32 -1.45
N ARG A 114 -3.44 13.57 -0.26
CA ARG A 114 -2.08 14.12 -0.11
C ARG A 114 -1.01 13.16 -0.62
N LEU A 115 -1.30 11.86 -0.63
CA LEU A 115 -0.44 10.82 -1.20
C LEU A 115 -0.69 10.58 -2.71
N GLY A 116 -1.47 11.45 -3.36
CA GLY A 116 -1.74 11.39 -4.79
C GLY A 116 -2.90 10.49 -5.21
N TYR A 117 -3.62 9.89 -4.27
CA TYR A 117 -4.77 9.03 -4.58
C TYR A 117 -6.02 9.84 -4.93
N THR A 118 -6.86 9.26 -5.79
CA THR A 118 -8.18 9.77 -6.15
C THR A 118 -9.25 8.72 -5.84
N PRO A 119 -10.48 9.12 -5.47
CA PRO A 119 -11.59 8.18 -5.31
C PRO A 119 -11.93 7.52 -6.65
N ALA A 120 -12.10 6.19 -6.64
CA ALA A 120 -12.56 5.41 -7.80
C ALA A 120 -14.01 4.93 -7.65
N THR A 121 -14.56 5.00 -6.43
CA THR A 121 -15.89 4.48 -6.08
C THR A 121 -16.52 5.28 -4.94
N GLU A 122 -17.82 5.09 -4.76
CA GLU A 122 -18.53 5.39 -3.51
C GLU A 122 -18.29 4.32 -2.44
N ALA A 123 -18.65 4.64 -1.20
CA ALA A 123 -18.42 3.74 -0.08
C ALA A 123 -19.33 2.49 -0.10
N ARG A 124 -18.78 1.31 0.26
CA ARG A 124 -19.49 0.01 0.34
C ARG A 124 -19.08 -0.77 1.60
N SER A 125 -19.89 -1.74 1.99
CA SER A 125 -19.53 -2.73 3.02
C SER A 125 -18.26 -3.48 2.61
N TYR A 126 -17.34 -3.65 3.55
CA TYR A 126 -16.00 -4.18 3.28
C TYR A 126 -15.71 -5.44 4.10
N PRO A 127 -15.10 -6.49 3.51
CA PRO A 127 -14.84 -7.76 4.20
C PRO A 127 -14.08 -7.60 5.52
N GLY A 128 -14.68 -8.12 6.59
CA GLY A 128 -14.06 -8.15 7.92
C GLY A 128 -14.07 -6.81 8.67
N LEU A 129 -14.78 -5.79 8.18
CA LEU A 129 -14.95 -4.51 8.86
C LEU A 129 -16.44 -4.12 8.94
N ASN A 130 -16.84 -3.51 10.05
CA ASN A 130 -18.21 -3.02 10.29
C ASN A 130 -18.45 -1.60 9.77
N CYS A 131 -17.48 -1.01 9.06
CA CYS A 131 -17.56 0.34 8.52
C CYS A 131 -17.46 0.29 7.00
N PRO A 132 -18.20 1.16 6.28
CA PRO A 132 -18.06 1.26 4.86
C PRO A 132 -16.69 1.86 4.50
N MET A 133 -16.11 1.34 3.42
CA MET A 133 -14.85 1.80 2.84
C MET A 133 -15.14 2.30 1.43
N LEU A 134 -14.27 3.12 0.83
CA LEU A 134 -14.29 3.43 -0.60
C LEU A 134 -12.95 3.06 -1.22
N LEU A 135 -12.96 2.62 -2.47
CA LEU A 135 -11.75 2.40 -3.25
C LEU A 135 -11.14 3.75 -3.67
N MET A 136 -9.85 3.90 -3.39
CA MET A 136 -9.01 4.96 -3.93
C MET A 136 -7.88 4.35 -4.76
N SER A 137 -7.46 5.07 -5.81
CA SER A 137 -6.40 4.65 -6.72
C SER A 137 -5.39 5.76 -6.99
N CYS A 138 -4.13 5.39 -7.20
CA CYS A 138 -3.05 6.28 -7.62
C CYS A 138 -2.28 5.61 -8.76
N THR A 139 -1.99 6.35 -9.82
CA THR A 139 -1.14 5.82 -10.91
C THR A 139 0.31 5.80 -10.46
N ARG A 140 1.12 4.92 -11.06
CA ARG A 140 2.56 4.84 -10.78
C ARG A 140 3.27 6.16 -11.03
N GLN A 141 2.94 6.85 -12.12
CA GLN A 141 3.46 8.18 -12.42
C GLN A 141 3.17 9.17 -11.29
N ARG A 142 1.91 9.23 -10.82
CA ARG A 142 1.53 10.14 -9.75
C ARG A 142 2.20 9.79 -8.43
N TYR A 143 2.33 8.51 -8.13
CA TYR A 143 3.09 8.05 -6.96
C TYR A 143 4.56 8.49 -7.04
N ASP A 144 5.22 8.33 -8.20
CA ASP A 144 6.60 8.75 -8.42
C ASP A 144 6.78 10.28 -8.25
N GLU A 145 5.84 11.09 -8.75
CA GLU A 145 5.82 12.54 -8.55
C GLU A 145 5.73 12.90 -7.06
N ILE A 146 4.80 12.28 -6.32
CA ILE A 146 4.57 12.60 -4.91
C ILE A 146 5.74 12.15 -4.04
N ARG A 147 6.30 10.95 -4.24
CA ARG A 147 7.44 10.49 -3.44
C ARG A 147 8.69 11.36 -3.67
N GLY A 148 8.91 11.82 -4.90
CA GLY A 148 10.01 12.75 -5.19
C GLY A 148 9.87 14.09 -4.48
N ALA A 149 8.64 14.55 -4.25
CA ALA A 149 8.34 15.78 -3.51
C ALA A 149 8.22 15.60 -1.99
N PHE A 150 8.03 14.37 -1.51
CA PHE A 150 7.78 14.06 -0.10
C PHE A 150 8.66 12.89 0.39
N PRO A 151 9.90 13.17 0.82
CA PRO A 151 10.89 12.17 1.19
C PRO A 151 10.43 11.16 2.26
N LEU A 152 9.44 11.52 3.10
CA LEU A 152 8.91 10.62 4.13
C LEU A 152 8.33 9.31 3.54
N ILE A 153 7.84 9.31 2.30
CA ILE A 153 7.30 8.12 1.65
C ILE A 153 8.22 7.53 0.57
N ASP A 154 9.34 8.18 0.26
CA ASP A 154 10.25 7.69 -0.77
C ASP A 154 11.14 6.57 -0.21
N PRO A 155 11.09 5.35 -0.76
CA PRO A 155 11.92 4.25 -0.26
C PRO A 155 13.42 4.48 -0.40
N TYR A 156 13.82 5.36 -1.29
CA TYR A 156 15.22 5.72 -1.49
C TYR A 156 15.65 6.96 -0.69
N ALA A 157 14.71 7.64 -0.02
CA ALA A 157 15.04 8.70 0.91
C ALA A 157 15.32 8.11 2.30
N GLY A 158 16.60 7.90 2.61
CA GLY A 158 17.08 7.51 3.94
C GLY A 158 18.02 6.31 3.93
N ALA A 159 18.66 6.08 5.08
CA ALA A 159 19.58 4.97 5.31
C ALA A 159 18.82 3.65 5.58
N THR A 160 18.04 3.19 4.60
CA THR A 160 17.55 1.80 4.63
C THR A 160 18.59 0.93 3.93
N GLU A 161 19.68 0.66 4.64
CA GLU A 161 20.67 -0.30 4.18
C GLU A 161 19.94 -1.65 3.99
N THR A 162 20.14 -2.33 2.87
CA THR A 162 19.61 -3.70 2.59
C THR A 162 18.11 -3.85 2.29
N LEU A 163 17.51 -2.93 1.54
CA LEU A 163 16.15 -3.14 1.00
C LEU A 163 15.98 -4.46 0.19
N ASP A 164 17.06 -5.02 -0.35
CA ASP A 164 17.04 -6.34 -1.01
C ASP A 164 16.83 -7.49 -0.02
N GLY A 165 17.41 -7.41 1.18
CA GLY A 165 17.15 -8.35 2.27
C GLY A 165 15.68 -8.32 2.69
N PHE A 166 15.09 -7.12 2.73
CA PHE A 166 13.65 -6.96 3.00
C PHE A 166 12.76 -7.68 1.98
N LEU A 167 13.08 -7.65 0.68
CA LEU A 167 12.31 -8.40 -0.34
C LEU A 167 12.47 -9.92 -0.19
N SER A 168 13.62 -10.35 0.32
CA SER A 168 13.91 -11.76 0.61
C SER A 168 13.27 -12.25 1.91
N GLY A 169 12.58 -11.37 2.65
CA GLY A 169 11.93 -11.69 3.92
C GLY A 169 12.85 -11.62 5.14
N GLU A 170 14.04 -11.02 5.00
CA GLU A 170 14.97 -10.83 6.11
C GLU A 170 14.50 -9.70 7.04
N THR A 171 14.90 -9.78 8.30
CA THR A 171 14.73 -8.66 9.24
C THR A 171 15.82 -7.63 8.96
N ILE A 172 15.42 -6.42 8.58
CA ILE A 172 16.35 -5.32 8.29
C ILE A 172 16.20 -4.19 9.31
N PRO A 173 17.30 -3.50 9.66
CA PRO A 173 17.20 -2.27 10.44
C PRO A 173 16.56 -1.16 9.60
N VAL A 174 15.61 -0.45 10.19
CA VAL A 174 14.91 0.68 9.56
C VAL A 174 14.89 1.87 10.51
N SER A 175 14.99 3.09 9.95
CA SER A 175 14.95 4.33 10.72
C SER A 175 13.78 5.21 10.30
N LEU A 176 13.14 5.83 11.28
CA LEU A 176 12.18 6.90 11.01
C LEU A 176 12.93 8.13 10.52
N LEU A 177 12.50 8.68 9.38
CA LEU A 177 12.92 10.03 9.01
C LEU A 177 12.22 11.03 9.94
N ARG A 178 12.99 12.00 10.42
CA ARG A 178 12.44 13.12 11.19
C ARG A 178 11.78 14.10 10.23
N SER A 179 10.55 14.50 10.54
CA SER A 179 9.82 15.57 9.86
C SER A 179 10.29 16.94 10.31
#